data_AF-A0A224YX84-F1
#
_entry.id   AF-A0A224YX84-F1
#
_cell.length_a   1.000
_cell.length_b   1.000
_cell.length_c   1.000
_cell.angle_alpha   90.00
_cell.angle_beta   90.00
_cell.angle_gamma   90.00
#
_symmetry.space_group_name_H-M   'P 1'
#
loop_
_entity.id
_entity.type
_entity.pdbx_description
1 polymer ?
#
loop_
_entity_poly.entity_id
_entity_poly.type
_entity_poly.pdbx_seq_one_letter_code
_entity_poly.pdbx_strand_id
1 'polypeptide(L)'
;MACNFLPWAVVKTTMAKALGRGGRRQKNASDGQKKKGNQDSEMEGSDMTETETEGMESPPAFPNTIFHPLKSAEFALQQLLHSVEPKYIILYDVNIATVREIEMYQATRAKEVLRVYFLMYEDSIDEQRYLTSLRREKDAFEFLIKEKSIMVIPEEQDGKGEYHPDLIDDLGKSNEPASSRKAGGAVAPVSTSRRVIVDLREFRSELPSLIHRRGINVQPVTIEVGDYILTPEICVERKSLNDLIGSLNNGRLYNQAQAMCRYYKRPVLLIEFNQNQPFCLQGKHLPSSESTSSQTFVSKLILLTMHFPRLRLLWCQSPYATAEIFDILKHGKEEPSVAEAQAVTEKELQDSGKSSDKYNPAPQDFLLHLPGVGLKNYTSLMRKFTCLADMFKASEEELSSAMGNAAQAKALWQAIHNPIEHNPQKAVAQRKFRKK
;
A
#
# COMPACT_ATOMS: atom_id res chain seq x y z
N MET A 1 -5.90 -42.70 6.98
CA MET A 1 -4.54 -42.21 6.64
C MET A 1 -4.04 -41.42 7.84
N ALA A 2 -3.24 -42.05 8.70
CA ALA A 2 -2.75 -41.44 9.93
C ALA A 2 -1.39 -40.77 9.64
N CYS A 3 -1.33 -39.45 9.77
CA CYS A 3 -0.06 -38.72 9.81
C CYS A 3 0.65 -39.05 11.13
N ASN A 4 1.76 -39.78 11.04
CA ASN A 4 2.66 -39.97 12.17
C ASN A 4 3.40 -38.66 12.46
N PHE A 5 2.96 -37.96 13.51
CA PHE A 5 3.72 -36.89 14.14
C PHE A 5 5.01 -37.49 14.73
N LEU A 6 6.16 -36.91 14.39
CA LEU A 6 7.43 -37.25 15.04
C LEU A 6 7.39 -36.87 16.54
N PRO A 7 7.90 -37.69 17.46
CA PRO A 7 7.85 -37.41 18.90
C PRO A 7 8.86 -36.33 19.34
N TRP A 8 8.42 -35.48 20.28
CA TRP A 8 9.11 -34.39 21.00
C TRP A 8 10.37 -34.81 21.83
N ALA A 9 11.06 -35.90 21.50
CA ALA A 9 12.04 -36.51 22.41
C ALA A 9 13.52 -36.25 22.07
N VAL A 10 13.95 -35.01 21.79
CA VAL A 10 15.39 -34.63 21.77
C VAL A 10 15.60 -33.17 22.21
N VAL A 11 15.19 -32.78 23.43
CA VAL A 11 15.55 -31.46 24.01
C VAL A 11 15.99 -31.53 25.49
N LYS A 12 16.07 -32.71 26.12
CA LYS A 12 16.46 -32.83 27.54
C LYS A 12 17.80 -33.54 27.74
N THR A 13 18.92 -32.89 27.41
CA THR A 13 20.22 -33.33 27.96
C THR A 13 21.23 -32.18 28.13
N THR A 14 20.83 -31.05 28.73
CA THR A 14 21.81 -30.05 29.22
C THR A 14 21.28 -29.11 30.31
N MET A 15 20.37 -29.56 31.19
CA MET A 15 19.74 -28.65 32.19
C MET A 15 19.68 -29.20 33.63
N ALA A 16 20.55 -30.16 34.01
CA ALA A 16 20.46 -30.80 35.34
C ALA A 16 21.75 -30.87 36.16
N LYS A 17 22.79 -30.05 35.87
CA LYS A 17 24.07 -30.12 36.63
C LYS A 17 24.60 -28.81 37.20
N ALA A 18 23.85 -27.71 37.14
CA ALA A 18 24.32 -26.38 37.57
C ALA A 18 23.60 -25.79 38.79
N LEU A 19 23.01 -26.62 39.65
CA LEU A 19 22.44 -26.19 40.93
C LEU A 19 22.93 -27.12 42.05
N GLY A 20 24.09 -26.79 42.62
CA GLY A 20 24.58 -27.48 43.80
C GLY A 20 26.04 -27.19 44.12
N ARG A 21 26.23 -26.42 45.21
CA ARG A 21 27.42 -26.29 46.07
C ARG A 21 28.27 -25.04 45.86
N GLY A 22 28.15 -24.17 46.87
CA GLY A 22 28.95 -22.97 47.04
C GLY A 22 30.35 -23.21 47.62
N GLY A 23 31.17 -22.16 47.47
CA GLY A 23 32.13 -21.64 48.44
C GLY A 23 33.26 -22.55 48.94
N ARG A 24 34.49 -22.26 48.47
CA ARG A 24 35.62 -21.91 49.37
C ARG A 24 36.81 -21.30 48.61
N ARG A 25 37.30 -20.19 49.16
CA ARG A 25 38.59 -19.54 48.88
C ARG A 25 39.77 -20.45 49.21
N GLN A 26 40.84 -20.38 48.43
CA GLN A 26 42.22 -20.41 48.94
C GLN A 26 43.20 -19.73 47.96
N LYS A 27 44.32 -19.28 48.54
CA LYS A 27 45.30 -18.29 48.08
C LYS A 27 46.62 -18.95 47.64
N ASN A 28 47.37 -18.22 46.79
CA ASN A 28 48.83 -18.02 46.74
C ASN A 28 49.77 -18.81 45.79
N ALA A 29 50.79 -18.04 45.38
CA ALA A 29 52.15 -18.35 44.88
C ALA A 29 52.29 -18.72 43.38
N SER A 30 52.76 -17.82 42.49
CA SER A 30 54.14 -17.33 42.23
C SER A 30 55.08 -18.38 41.63
N ASP A 31 55.53 -18.20 40.38
CA ASP A 31 56.89 -17.74 40.05
C ASP A 31 57.05 -17.55 38.52
N GLY A 32 57.94 -16.64 38.12
CA GLY A 32 58.15 -16.24 36.73
C GLY A 32 59.32 -16.93 36.03
N GLN A 33 59.47 -16.71 34.72
CA GLN A 33 60.72 -16.27 34.10
C GLN A 33 60.58 -15.95 32.60
N LYS A 34 61.37 -14.96 32.19
CA LYS A 34 61.50 -14.28 30.89
C LYS A 34 62.38 -15.05 29.89
N LYS A 35 62.20 -14.79 28.59
CA LYS A 35 63.17 -14.20 27.61
C LYS A 35 62.55 -14.23 26.20
N LYS A 36 62.33 -13.07 25.52
CA LYS A 36 63.21 -12.33 24.57
C LYS A 36 63.75 -13.22 23.43
N GLY A 37 63.67 -12.90 22.14
CA GLY A 37 63.16 -11.74 21.38
C GLY A 37 63.71 -11.78 19.93
N ASN A 38 63.18 -10.91 19.03
CA ASN A 38 63.73 -10.32 17.77
C ASN A 38 64.44 -11.23 16.72
N GLN A 39 64.49 -10.97 15.40
CA GLN A 39 63.97 -9.94 14.47
C GLN A 39 64.29 -10.43 13.03
N ASP A 40 63.48 -9.95 12.07
CA ASP A 40 63.77 -9.49 10.69
C ASP A 40 64.58 -10.33 9.69
N SER A 41 64.01 -10.52 8.49
CA SER A 41 64.55 -9.99 7.22
C SER A 41 63.61 -10.22 6.03
N GLU A 42 63.31 -9.12 5.34
CA GLU A 42 62.76 -9.06 3.97
C GLU A 42 63.87 -9.32 2.95
N MET A 43 63.57 -9.94 1.80
CA MET A 43 63.84 -9.37 0.47
C MET A 43 63.33 -10.25 -0.68
N GLU A 44 62.97 -9.55 -1.75
CA GLU A 44 62.35 -9.96 -3.01
C GLU A 44 63.22 -10.85 -3.90
N GLY A 45 62.58 -11.56 -4.84
CA GLY A 45 63.24 -12.20 -5.97
C GLY A 45 62.24 -12.88 -6.91
N SER A 46 61.92 -12.20 -8.01
CA SER A 46 61.19 -12.68 -9.17
C SER A 46 62.05 -13.60 -10.05
N ASP A 47 61.54 -14.75 -10.50
CA ASP A 47 61.83 -15.25 -11.85
C ASP A 47 60.78 -16.27 -12.33
N MET A 48 60.49 -16.20 -13.64
CA MET A 48 59.54 -17.04 -14.38
C MET A 48 60.26 -18.26 -14.95
N THR A 49 59.70 -19.46 -14.81
CA THR A 49 59.94 -20.57 -15.76
C THR A 49 58.71 -21.48 -15.85
N GLU A 50 58.24 -21.66 -17.09
CA GLU A 50 57.26 -22.67 -17.48
C GLU A 50 57.85 -24.08 -17.33
N THR A 51 57.06 -25.04 -16.85
CA THR A 51 57.05 -26.42 -17.35
C THR A 51 55.77 -27.11 -16.91
N GLU A 52 55.06 -27.64 -17.89
CA GLU A 52 53.81 -28.39 -17.76
C GLU A 52 54.03 -29.72 -17.04
N THR A 53 53.12 -30.08 -16.12
CA THR A 53 52.80 -31.49 -15.83
C THR A 53 51.31 -31.63 -15.61
N GLU A 54 50.70 -32.48 -16.44
CA GLU A 54 49.33 -32.97 -16.39
C GLU A 54 48.93 -33.47 -14.99
N GLY A 55 47.68 -33.21 -14.58
CA GLY A 55 47.14 -33.79 -13.35
C GLY A 55 45.77 -33.26 -12.96
N MET A 56 44.73 -33.90 -13.50
CA MET A 56 43.40 -34.05 -12.88
C MET A 56 42.68 -32.76 -12.46
N GLU A 57 41.90 -32.18 -13.38
CA GLU A 57 40.89 -31.17 -13.03
C GLU A 57 39.85 -31.79 -12.09
N SER A 58 39.96 -31.50 -10.79
CA SER A 58 38.83 -31.61 -9.87
C SER A 58 37.77 -30.59 -10.29
N PRO A 59 36.47 -30.96 -10.35
CA PRO A 59 35.43 -29.99 -10.68
C PRO A 59 35.44 -28.88 -9.61
N PRO A 60 35.15 -27.62 -9.99
CA PRO A 60 35.14 -26.52 -9.04
C PRO A 60 34.14 -26.84 -7.94
N ALA A 61 34.62 -26.87 -6.70
CA ALA A 61 33.78 -27.05 -5.53
C ALA A 61 32.71 -25.95 -5.54
N PHE A 62 31.45 -26.34 -5.79
CA PHE A 62 30.31 -25.50 -5.48
C PHE A 62 30.52 -24.93 -4.07
N PRO A 63 30.26 -23.64 -3.81
CA PRO A 63 30.45 -23.13 -2.47
C PRO A 63 29.61 -23.98 -1.51
N ASN A 64 30.28 -24.70 -0.61
CA ASN A 64 29.63 -25.60 0.37
C ASN A 64 28.64 -24.86 1.29
N THR A 65 28.61 -23.53 1.22
CA THR A 65 27.72 -22.65 1.97
C THR A 65 27.05 -21.66 1.02
N ILE A 66 25.71 -21.68 0.98
CA ILE A 66 24.92 -20.74 0.19
C ILE A 66 24.09 -19.88 1.16
N PHE A 67 24.16 -18.57 1.00
CA PHE A 67 23.37 -17.63 1.78
C PHE A 67 22.08 -17.29 1.03
N HIS A 68 20.94 -17.56 1.65
CA HIS A 68 19.64 -17.20 1.11
C HIS A 68 19.01 -16.08 1.95
N PRO A 69 18.66 -14.93 1.34
CA PRO A 69 17.95 -13.87 2.05
C PRO A 69 16.48 -14.26 2.29
N LEU A 70 15.96 -14.01 3.49
CA LEU A 70 14.55 -14.31 3.84
C LEU A 70 13.53 -13.49 3.03
N LYS A 71 13.94 -12.33 2.51
CA LYS A 71 13.14 -11.50 1.59
C LYS A 71 13.69 -11.68 0.18
N SER A 72 13.29 -12.77 -0.45
CA SER A 72 13.58 -13.03 -1.86
C SER A 72 12.28 -13.10 -2.67
N ALA A 73 12.39 -13.28 -3.98
CA ALA A 73 11.24 -13.51 -4.84
C ALA A 73 10.40 -14.69 -4.34
N GLU A 74 9.10 -14.67 -4.66
CA GLU A 74 8.19 -15.78 -4.36
C GLU A 74 8.78 -17.10 -4.88
N PHE A 75 8.74 -18.15 -4.06
CA PHE A 75 9.29 -19.49 -4.37
C PHE A 75 10.81 -19.60 -4.54
N ALA A 76 11.58 -18.53 -4.32
CA ALA A 76 13.04 -18.58 -4.49
C ALA A 76 13.71 -19.60 -3.55
N LEU A 77 13.23 -19.73 -2.31
CA LEU A 77 13.74 -20.73 -1.37
C LEU A 77 13.45 -22.14 -1.87
N GLN A 78 12.23 -22.40 -2.34
CA GLN A 78 11.84 -23.70 -2.85
C GLN A 78 12.67 -24.11 -4.08
N GLN A 79 12.94 -23.18 -5.00
CA GLN A 79 13.83 -23.43 -6.14
C GLN A 79 15.26 -23.74 -5.69
N LEU A 80 15.77 -23.03 -4.68
CA LEU A 80 17.10 -23.26 -4.13
C LEU A 80 17.22 -24.62 -3.44
N LEU A 81 16.21 -25.00 -2.64
CA LEU A 81 16.16 -26.31 -1.98
C LEU A 81 16.18 -27.44 -3.02
N HIS A 82 15.50 -27.25 -4.16
CA HIS A 82 15.49 -28.22 -5.26
C HIS A 82 16.81 -28.28 -6.04
N SER A 83 17.50 -27.16 -6.25
CA SER A 83 18.72 -27.15 -7.06
C SER A 83 19.94 -27.62 -6.27
N VAL A 84 20.00 -27.31 -4.98
CA VAL A 84 21.16 -27.58 -4.12
C VAL A 84 21.03 -28.91 -3.38
N GLU A 85 19.80 -29.39 -3.14
CA GLU A 85 19.51 -30.58 -2.32
C GLU A 85 20.36 -30.63 -1.02
N PRO A 86 20.30 -29.60 -0.16
CA PRO A 86 21.21 -29.49 0.98
C PRO A 86 20.96 -30.60 2.01
N LYS A 87 22.00 -31.05 2.72
CA LYS A 87 21.85 -31.97 3.88
C LYS A 87 21.63 -31.25 5.20
N TYR A 88 22.23 -30.07 5.31
CA TYR A 88 22.22 -29.23 6.51
C TYR A 88 21.69 -27.84 6.18
N ILE A 89 20.78 -27.33 7.00
CA ILE A 89 20.23 -25.98 6.87
C ILE A 89 20.44 -25.26 8.20
N ILE A 90 20.97 -24.04 8.15
CA ILE A 90 21.14 -23.20 9.34
C ILE A 90 20.23 -21.99 9.17
N LEU A 91 19.26 -21.84 10.07
CA LEU A 91 18.34 -20.71 10.09
C LEU A 91 18.89 -19.66 11.05
N TYR A 92 19.31 -18.52 10.48
CA TYR A 92 19.81 -17.39 11.24
C TYR A 92 18.69 -16.54 11.86
N ASP A 93 17.62 -16.29 11.09
CA ASP A 93 16.41 -15.64 11.57
C ASP A 93 15.24 -16.61 11.35
N VAL A 94 14.46 -16.82 12.41
CA VAL A 94 13.51 -17.92 12.51
C VAL A 94 12.12 -17.42 12.15
N ASN A 95 11.68 -17.78 10.94
CA ASN A 95 10.34 -17.52 10.45
C ASN A 95 9.55 -18.82 10.29
N ILE A 96 8.32 -18.84 10.79
CA ILE A 96 7.41 -20.00 10.72
C ILE A 96 7.16 -20.41 9.25
N ALA A 97 7.04 -19.44 8.33
CA ALA A 97 6.80 -19.73 6.92
C ALA A 97 7.96 -20.54 6.31
N THR A 98 9.20 -20.11 6.56
CA THR A 98 10.43 -20.78 6.09
C THR A 98 10.55 -22.19 6.66
N VAL A 99 10.24 -22.39 7.94
CA VAL A 99 10.25 -23.72 8.58
C VAL A 99 9.27 -24.66 7.87
N ARG A 100 8.06 -24.19 7.57
CA ARG A 100 7.05 -24.98 6.86
C ARG A 100 7.42 -25.30 5.42
N GLU A 101 8.05 -24.37 4.71
CA GLU A 101 8.57 -24.63 3.37
C GLU A 101 9.60 -25.77 3.38
N ILE A 102 10.47 -25.80 4.41
CA ILE A 102 11.44 -26.88 4.60
C ILE A 102 10.74 -28.20 4.97
N GLU A 103 9.72 -28.17 5.84
CA GLU A 103 8.91 -29.36 6.17
C GLU A 103 8.21 -29.93 4.93
N MET A 104 7.63 -29.06 4.10
CA MET A 104 7.00 -29.44 2.84
C MET A 104 8.01 -30.03 1.86
N TYR A 105 9.21 -29.45 1.77
CA TYR A 105 10.30 -30.00 0.94
C TYR A 105 10.74 -31.39 1.44
N GLN A 106 10.89 -31.58 2.76
CA GLN A 106 11.19 -32.89 3.37
C GLN A 106 10.10 -33.93 3.03
N ALA A 107 8.83 -33.54 3.08
CA ALA A 107 7.70 -34.44 2.85
C ALA A 107 7.54 -34.83 1.37
N THR A 108 7.86 -33.93 0.45
CA THR A 108 7.58 -34.12 -0.98
C THR A 108 8.73 -34.79 -1.75
N ARG A 109 10.00 -34.51 -1.40
CA ARG A 109 11.09 -34.78 -2.35
C ARG A 109 12.45 -35.13 -1.75
N ALA A 110 12.66 -34.91 -0.45
CA ALA A 110 13.96 -35.17 0.16
C ALA A 110 14.25 -36.68 0.23
N LYS A 111 15.31 -37.13 -0.45
CA LYS A 111 15.80 -38.52 -0.40
C LYS A 111 16.48 -38.84 0.95
N GLU A 112 17.08 -37.83 1.57
CA GLU A 112 17.74 -37.91 2.88
C GLU A 112 17.00 -37.06 3.92
N VAL A 113 17.25 -37.32 5.20
CA VAL A 113 16.68 -36.53 6.30
C VAL A 113 17.48 -35.23 6.46
N LEU A 114 16.82 -34.10 6.27
CA LEU A 114 17.38 -32.77 6.46
C LEU A 114 17.64 -32.50 7.94
N ARG A 115 18.80 -31.92 8.25
CA ARG A 115 19.12 -31.44 9.60
C ARG A 115 19.07 -29.92 9.62
N VAL A 116 18.08 -29.39 10.32
CA VAL A 116 17.87 -27.95 10.48
C VAL A 116 18.37 -27.49 11.84
N TYR A 117 19.24 -26.47 11.85
CA TYR A 117 19.74 -25.83 13.06
C TYR A 117 19.12 -24.44 13.20
N PHE A 118 18.53 -24.18 14.36
CA PHE A 118 18.00 -22.87 14.71
C PHE A 118 19.07 -22.10 15.47
N LEU A 119 19.41 -20.90 14.99
CA LEU A 119 20.25 -19.97 15.73
C LEU A 119 19.35 -18.94 16.41
N MET A 120 19.16 -19.08 17.71
CA MET A 120 18.32 -18.19 18.51
C MET A 120 19.03 -17.86 19.82
N TYR A 121 18.86 -16.61 20.27
CA TYR A 121 19.28 -16.20 21.60
C TYR A 121 18.16 -16.51 22.60
N GLU A 122 18.51 -17.19 23.69
CA GLU A 122 17.60 -17.43 24.82
C GLU A 122 17.17 -16.10 25.46
N ASP A 123 15.90 -16.01 25.86
CA ASP A 123 15.28 -14.84 26.49
C ASP A 123 15.38 -13.55 25.64
N SER A 124 15.46 -13.69 24.31
CA SER A 124 15.51 -12.58 23.36
C SER A 124 14.12 -12.19 22.82
N ILE A 125 14.05 -10.97 22.27
CA ILE A 125 12.90 -10.48 21.51
C ILE A 125 12.61 -11.38 20.30
N ASP A 126 13.65 -11.95 19.69
CA ASP A 126 13.50 -12.82 18.51
C ASP A 126 12.82 -14.14 18.88
N GLU A 127 13.19 -14.74 20.01
CA GLU A 127 12.50 -15.90 20.56
C GLU A 127 11.04 -15.57 20.90
N GLN A 128 10.81 -14.46 21.61
CA GLN A 128 9.46 -14.04 21.96
C GLN A 128 8.60 -13.79 20.71
N ARG A 129 9.15 -13.19 19.65
CA ARG A 129 8.45 -12.96 18.38
C ARG A 129 8.06 -14.28 17.72
N TYR A 130 8.97 -15.26 17.67
CA TYR A 130 8.71 -16.57 17.11
C TYR A 130 7.62 -17.32 17.89
N LEU A 131 7.76 -17.41 19.23
CA LEU A 131 6.79 -18.08 20.10
C LEU A 131 5.41 -17.40 20.08
N THR A 132 5.37 -16.06 20.05
CA THR A 132 4.10 -15.32 19.98
C THR A 132 3.40 -15.56 18.65
N SER A 133 4.15 -15.66 17.55
CA SER A 133 3.58 -15.94 16.23
C SER A 133 2.99 -17.35 16.17
N LEU A 134 3.69 -18.35 16.72
CA LEU A 134 3.17 -19.73 16.84
C LEU A 134 1.91 -19.81 17.71
N ARG A 135 1.89 -19.12 18.85
CA ARG A 135 0.71 -19.08 19.74
C ARG A 135 -0.49 -18.43 19.04
N ARG A 136 -0.30 -17.26 18.43
CA ARG A 136 -1.37 -16.56 17.69
C ARG A 136 -1.98 -17.42 16.61
N GLU A 137 -1.14 -18.14 15.88
CA GLU A 137 -1.62 -19.02 14.83
C GLU A 137 -2.41 -20.21 15.39
N LYS A 138 -1.89 -20.86 16.44
CA LYS A 138 -2.61 -21.93 17.13
C LYS A 138 -3.98 -21.45 17.61
N ASP A 139 -4.02 -20.32 18.30
CA ASP A 139 -5.26 -19.75 18.85
C ASP A 139 -6.25 -19.40 17.73
N ALA A 140 -5.76 -18.88 16.60
CA ALA A 140 -6.59 -18.61 15.42
C ALA A 140 -7.19 -19.89 14.82
N PHE A 141 -6.41 -20.98 14.69
CA PHE A 141 -6.93 -22.26 14.21
C PHE A 141 -7.94 -22.88 15.18
N GLU A 142 -7.68 -22.84 16.48
CA GLU A 142 -8.63 -23.31 17.48
C GLU A 142 -9.93 -22.50 17.44
N PHE A 143 -9.85 -21.18 17.26
CA PHE A 143 -11.01 -20.31 17.08
C PHE A 143 -11.82 -20.71 15.85
N LEU A 144 -11.18 -20.90 14.68
CA LEU A 144 -11.87 -21.32 13.46
C LEU A 144 -12.53 -22.70 13.59
N ILE A 145 -11.90 -23.65 14.29
CA ILE A 145 -12.48 -24.99 14.53
C ILE A 145 -13.72 -24.88 15.42
N LYS A 146 -13.68 -24.02 16.45
CA LYS A 146 -14.82 -23.78 17.35
C LYS A 146 -15.96 -23.07 16.63
N GLU A 147 -15.69 -22.02 15.87
CA GLU A 147 -16.71 -21.32 15.09
C GLU A 147 -17.31 -22.24 14.02
N LYS A 148 -16.50 -23.03 13.32
CA LYS A 148 -16.98 -24.00 12.32
C LYS A 148 -17.86 -25.09 12.93
N SER A 149 -17.63 -25.49 14.18
CA SER A 149 -18.47 -26.51 14.83
C SER A 149 -19.82 -25.96 15.31
N ILE A 150 -19.90 -24.65 15.55
CA ILE A 150 -21.11 -23.95 16.00
C ILE A 150 -21.92 -23.41 14.81
N MET A 151 -21.24 -22.98 13.74
CA MET A 151 -21.85 -22.38 12.56
C MET A 151 -22.71 -23.40 11.81
N VAL A 152 -24.02 -23.14 11.76
CA VAL A 152 -24.94 -23.83 10.85
C VAL A 152 -24.70 -23.25 9.46
N ILE A 153 -24.05 -24.02 8.58
CA ILE A 153 -23.82 -23.64 7.18
C ILE A 153 -25.06 -24.08 6.39
N PRO A 154 -25.87 -23.15 5.85
CA PRO A 154 -26.95 -23.49 4.92
C PRO A 154 -26.36 -24.16 3.67
N GLU A 155 -26.97 -25.23 3.18
CA GLU A 155 -26.45 -26.05 2.05
C GLU A 155 -26.17 -25.24 0.77
N GLU A 156 -26.81 -24.08 0.61
CA GLU A 156 -26.74 -23.24 -0.60
C GLU A 156 -25.60 -22.21 -0.59
N GLN A 157 -24.92 -21.99 0.54
CA GLN A 157 -23.95 -20.90 0.68
C GLN A 157 -22.55 -21.21 0.09
N ASP A 158 -22.28 -22.49 -0.20
CA ASP A 158 -20.96 -22.99 -0.59
C ASP A 158 -20.60 -22.74 -2.07
N GLY A 159 -21.40 -21.95 -2.80
CA GLY A 159 -21.16 -21.67 -4.23
C GLY A 159 -21.18 -22.89 -5.14
N LYS A 160 -21.74 -24.02 -4.65
CA LYS A 160 -21.87 -25.28 -5.39
C LYS A 160 -23.08 -25.30 -6.32
N GLY A 161 -24.03 -24.37 -6.15
CA GLY A 161 -25.11 -24.12 -7.09
C GLY A 161 -24.80 -22.92 -7.97
N GLU A 162 -25.22 -22.97 -9.24
CA GLU A 162 -25.15 -21.80 -10.16
C GLU A 162 -26.10 -20.65 -9.74
N TYR A 163 -26.91 -20.88 -8.71
CA TYR A 163 -27.92 -19.95 -8.21
C TYR A 163 -27.34 -19.09 -7.08
N HIS A 164 -26.85 -17.89 -7.42
CA HIS A 164 -26.55 -16.88 -6.41
C HIS A 164 -27.68 -15.85 -6.41
N PRO A 165 -28.49 -15.73 -5.35
CA PRO A 165 -29.65 -14.84 -5.32
C PRO A 165 -29.30 -13.36 -5.60
N ASP A 166 -28.07 -12.94 -5.28
CA ASP A 166 -27.60 -11.57 -5.55
C ASP A 166 -27.06 -11.31 -6.98
N LEU A 167 -26.92 -12.36 -7.81
CA LEU A 167 -26.49 -12.23 -9.23
C LEU A 167 -27.68 -12.22 -10.21
N ILE A 168 -28.90 -12.36 -9.70
CA ILE A 168 -30.11 -12.26 -10.51
C ILE A 168 -30.37 -10.77 -10.76
N ASP A 169 -29.86 -10.27 -11.88
CA ASP A 169 -30.13 -8.92 -12.43
C ASP A 169 -31.62 -8.69 -12.73
N ASP A 170 -32.44 -9.74 -12.65
CA ASP A 170 -33.90 -9.70 -12.73
C ASP A 170 -34.54 -9.68 -11.33
N LEU A 171 -34.49 -8.52 -10.68
CA LEU A 171 -35.57 -8.12 -9.76
C LEU A 171 -36.83 -7.87 -10.59
N GLY A 172 -37.40 -8.95 -11.14
CA GLY A 172 -38.75 -8.98 -11.66
C GLY A 172 -39.74 -8.65 -10.54
N LYS A 173 -40.04 -7.36 -10.37
CA LYS A 173 -41.34 -6.83 -9.96
C LYS A 173 -42.05 -7.64 -8.86
N SER A 174 -41.48 -7.73 -7.66
CA SER A 174 -42.21 -8.34 -6.53
C SER A 174 -43.31 -7.43 -5.95
N ASN A 175 -43.53 -6.23 -6.50
CA ASN A 175 -44.50 -5.26 -5.97
C ASN A 175 -45.38 -4.56 -7.03
N GLU A 176 -45.45 -5.06 -8.27
CA GLU A 176 -46.47 -4.55 -9.21
C GLU A 176 -47.78 -5.32 -9.04
N PRO A 177 -48.93 -4.66 -8.77
CA PRO A 177 -50.22 -5.34 -8.83
C PRO A 177 -50.41 -5.86 -10.26
N ALA A 178 -50.62 -7.17 -10.39
CA ALA A 178 -50.86 -7.82 -11.66
C ALA A 178 -52.08 -7.20 -12.36
N SER A 179 -51.84 -6.26 -13.27
CA SER A 179 -52.88 -5.69 -14.13
C SER A 179 -53.24 -6.73 -15.19
N SER A 180 -54.40 -7.35 -15.04
CA SER A 180 -54.94 -8.39 -15.92
C SER A 180 -55.47 -7.89 -17.26
N ARG A 181 -55.17 -6.64 -17.67
CA ARG A 181 -55.63 -6.08 -18.94
C ARG A 181 -54.50 -6.05 -19.97
N LYS A 182 -54.20 -7.21 -20.54
CA LYS A 182 -53.36 -7.33 -21.74
C LYS A 182 -54.26 -7.34 -22.97
N ALA A 183 -54.66 -6.15 -23.44
CA ALA A 183 -55.33 -5.95 -24.72
C ALA A 183 -54.68 -4.77 -25.45
N GLY A 184 -54.14 -5.04 -26.64
CA GLY A 184 -53.75 -4.03 -27.63
C GLY A 184 -52.31 -3.53 -27.56
N GLY A 185 -51.44 -4.08 -28.41
CA GLY A 185 -50.50 -3.37 -29.31
C GLY A 185 -49.54 -2.29 -28.78
N ALA A 186 -49.46 -2.00 -27.49
CA ALA A 186 -48.52 -1.03 -26.95
C ALA A 186 -47.18 -1.72 -26.67
N VAL A 187 -46.12 -1.24 -27.32
CA VAL A 187 -44.73 -1.51 -26.95
C VAL A 187 -44.61 -1.22 -25.46
N ALA A 188 -44.30 -2.25 -24.66
CA ALA A 188 -44.00 -2.05 -23.24
C ALA A 188 -42.95 -0.95 -23.13
N PRO A 189 -43.10 0.07 -22.27
CA PRO A 189 -42.03 1.02 -22.07
C PRO A 189 -40.81 0.20 -21.66
N VAL A 190 -39.76 0.26 -22.47
CA VAL A 190 -38.45 -0.27 -22.12
C VAL A 190 -38.16 0.35 -20.77
N SER A 191 -38.22 -0.45 -19.70
CA SER A 191 -37.79 -0.01 -18.39
C SER A 191 -36.32 0.26 -18.53
N THR A 192 -35.96 1.52 -18.77
CA THR A 192 -34.58 1.94 -18.86
C THR A 192 -33.99 1.65 -17.49
N SER A 193 -33.14 0.61 -17.42
CA SER A 193 -32.42 0.24 -16.21
C SER A 193 -31.70 1.49 -15.69
N ARG A 194 -32.05 1.94 -14.48
CA ARG A 194 -31.44 3.11 -13.86
C ARG A 194 -29.94 2.88 -13.77
N ARG A 195 -29.12 3.77 -14.33
CA ARG A 195 -27.66 3.64 -14.40
C ARG A 195 -26.87 4.81 -13.80
N VAL A 196 -25.92 4.56 -12.89
CA VAL A 196 -25.05 5.60 -12.33
C VAL A 196 -23.63 5.36 -12.83
N ILE A 197 -22.97 6.42 -13.31
CA ILE A 197 -21.56 6.32 -13.71
C ILE A 197 -20.70 6.56 -12.47
N VAL A 198 -19.74 5.69 -12.23
CA VAL A 198 -18.86 5.72 -11.05
C VAL A 198 -17.41 5.66 -11.49
N ASP A 199 -16.58 6.51 -10.89
CA ASP A 199 -15.13 6.47 -11.08
C ASP A 199 -14.56 5.11 -10.64
N LEU A 200 -13.71 4.50 -11.47
CA LEU A 200 -12.96 3.28 -11.13
C LEU A 200 -12.21 3.39 -9.79
N ARG A 201 -11.70 4.58 -9.45
CA ARG A 201 -10.97 4.82 -8.19
C ARG A 201 -11.86 4.64 -6.97
N GLU A 202 -13.15 4.83 -7.14
CA GLU A 202 -14.14 4.86 -6.08
C GLU A 202 -14.72 3.46 -5.76
N PHE A 203 -14.43 2.44 -6.58
CA PHE A 203 -14.76 1.03 -6.30
C PHE A 203 -14.02 0.44 -5.09
N ARG A 204 -13.07 1.18 -4.51
CA ARG A 204 -12.45 0.82 -3.22
C ARG A 204 -13.37 1.07 -2.03
N SER A 205 -14.47 1.81 -2.22
CA SER A 205 -15.46 2.10 -1.18
C SER A 205 -16.64 1.13 -1.22
N GLU A 206 -17.43 1.10 -0.14
CA GLU A 206 -18.63 0.26 -0.01
C GLU A 206 -19.85 0.83 -0.77
N LEU A 207 -19.81 2.10 -1.17
CA LEU A 207 -20.99 2.77 -1.73
C LEU A 207 -21.44 2.21 -3.10
N PRO A 208 -20.54 1.89 -4.06
CA PRO A 208 -20.94 1.30 -5.33
C PRO A 208 -21.70 -0.02 -5.19
N SER A 209 -21.28 -0.91 -4.28
CA SER A 209 -21.97 -2.18 -4.04
C SER A 209 -23.36 -1.97 -3.42
N LEU A 210 -23.52 -0.96 -2.56
CA LEU A 210 -24.82 -0.60 -1.98
C LEU A 210 -25.77 0.03 -2.99
N ILE A 211 -25.26 0.81 -3.95
CA ILE A 211 -26.05 1.36 -5.06
C ILE A 211 -26.56 0.20 -5.93
N HIS A 212 -25.69 -0.74 -6.27
CA HIS A 212 -26.05 -1.93 -7.04
C HIS A 212 -27.12 -2.77 -6.34
N ARG A 213 -26.96 -3.01 -5.03
CA ARG A 213 -27.94 -3.75 -4.21
C ARG A 213 -29.34 -3.11 -4.21
N ARG A 214 -29.45 -1.80 -4.45
CA ARG A 214 -30.73 -1.09 -4.58
C ARG A 214 -31.35 -1.17 -5.99
N GLY A 215 -30.76 -1.94 -6.91
CA GLY A 215 -31.28 -2.12 -8.27
C GLY A 215 -30.92 -0.99 -9.23
N ILE A 216 -29.89 -0.19 -8.92
CA ILE A 216 -29.32 0.81 -9.82
C ILE A 216 -28.06 0.20 -10.44
N ASN A 217 -28.05 0.05 -11.77
CA ASN A 217 -26.90 -0.45 -12.51
C ASN A 217 -25.71 0.53 -12.35
N VAL A 218 -24.55 0.00 -11.96
CA VAL A 218 -23.35 0.78 -11.72
C VAL A 218 -22.43 0.62 -12.92
N GLN A 219 -22.17 1.73 -13.63
CA GLN A 219 -21.29 1.75 -14.79
C GLN A 219 -19.89 2.24 -14.40
N PRO A 220 -18.88 1.36 -14.35
CA PRO A 220 -17.50 1.76 -14.08
C PRO A 220 -16.89 2.53 -15.26
N VAL A 221 -16.44 3.77 -15.04
CA VAL A 221 -15.73 4.60 -16.05
C VAL A 221 -14.68 5.46 -15.34
N THR A 222 -13.49 5.64 -15.93
CA THR A 222 -12.52 6.62 -15.42
C THR A 222 -12.97 8.04 -15.78
N ILE A 223 -13.27 8.85 -14.77
CA ILE A 223 -13.67 10.25 -14.94
C ILE A 223 -12.70 11.16 -14.19
N GLU A 224 -12.40 12.33 -14.76
CA GLU A 224 -11.51 13.30 -14.11
C GLU A 224 -12.25 14.27 -13.18
N VAL A 225 -13.56 14.48 -13.40
CA VAL A 225 -14.39 15.42 -12.64
C VAL A 225 -15.50 14.70 -11.90
N GLY A 226 -15.39 14.71 -10.56
CA GLY A 226 -16.32 14.06 -9.64
C GLY A 226 -16.10 12.54 -9.53
N ASP A 227 -16.81 11.93 -8.58
CA ASP A 227 -16.71 10.49 -8.30
C ASP A 227 -17.95 9.73 -8.81
N TYR A 228 -19.13 10.37 -8.78
CA TYR A 228 -20.39 9.80 -9.24
C TYR A 228 -21.14 10.78 -10.14
N ILE A 229 -21.66 10.29 -11.27
CA ILE A 229 -22.56 11.06 -12.14
C ILE A 229 -23.93 10.39 -12.07
N LEU A 230 -24.87 11.06 -11.41
CA LEU A 230 -26.22 10.52 -11.17
C LEU A 230 -27.13 10.75 -12.39
N THR A 231 -26.99 11.91 -13.02
CA THR A 231 -27.75 12.39 -14.18
C THR A 231 -26.83 13.28 -15.02
N PRO A 232 -27.15 13.59 -16.30
CA PRO A 232 -26.33 14.49 -17.11
C PRO A 232 -26.04 15.85 -16.46
N GLU A 233 -26.93 16.31 -15.57
CA GLU A 233 -26.79 17.59 -14.86
C GLU A 233 -26.09 17.50 -13.49
N ILE A 234 -26.12 16.32 -12.83
CA ILE A 234 -25.74 16.15 -11.42
C ILE A 234 -24.48 15.31 -11.31
N CYS A 235 -23.41 15.96 -10.85
CA CYS A 235 -22.14 15.36 -10.51
C CYS A 235 -21.95 15.43 -8.99
N VAL A 236 -21.43 14.35 -8.40
CA VAL A 236 -21.20 14.22 -6.96
C VAL A 236 -19.71 13.94 -6.73
N GLU A 237 -19.09 14.75 -5.88
CA GLU A 237 -17.80 14.45 -5.26
C GLU A 237 -18.08 13.94 -3.84
N ARG A 238 -17.60 12.73 -3.52
CA ARG A 238 -17.73 12.12 -2.20
C ARG A 238 -16.50 12.43 -1.37
N LYS A 239 -16.72 12.89 -0.13
CA LYS A 239 -15.64 13.18 0.81
C LYS A 239 -15.94 12.64 2.19
N SER A 240 -15.01 11.85 2.73
CA SER A 240 -15.00 11.55 4.16
C SER A 240 -14.68 12.82 4.95
N LEU A 241 -15.08 12.88 6.24
CA LEU A 241 -14.82 14.05 7.08
C LEU A 241 -13.32 14.39 7.18
N ASN A 242 -12.46 13.38 7.31
CA ASN A 242 -11.00 13.58 7.39
C ASN A 242 -10.43 14.09 6.07
N ASP A 243 -10.87 13.53 4.94
CA ASP A 243 -10.43 13.98 3.62
C ASP A 243 -10.94 15.39 3.31
N LEU A 244 -12.11 15.75 3.83
CA LEU A 244 -12.68 17.09 3.69
C LEU A 244 -11.80 18.12 4.40
N ILE A 245 -11.42 17.85 5.65
CA ILE A 245 -10.52 18.74 6.41
C ILE A 245 -9.16 18.86 5.70
N GLY A 246 -8.59 17.73 5.27
CA GLY A 246 -7.30 17.72 4.55
C GLY A 246 -7.36 18.48 3.22
N SER A 247 -8.39 18.23 2.42
CA SER A 247 -8.57 18.85 1.08
C SER A 247 -8.94 20.33 1.13
N LEU A 248 -9.59 20.78 2.20
CA LEU A 248 -9.88 22.19 2.43
C LEU A 248 -8.63 22.95 2.90
N ASN A 249 -7.74 22.29 3.66
CA ASN A 249 -6.50 22.90 4.12
C ASN A 249 -5.44 23.02 3.03
N ASN A 250 -5.35 22.05 2.12
CA ASN A 250 -4.40 22.10 1.00
C ASN A 250 -4.96 22.79 -0.26
N GLY A 251 -6.23 23.24 -0.24
CA GLY A 251 -6.88 23.92 -1.36
C GLY A 251 -7.33 23.00 -2.50
N ARG A 252 -7.08 21.68 -2.43
CA ARG A 252 -7.49 20.71 -3.45
C ARG A 252 -8.99 20.74 -3.71
N LEU A 253 -9.79 20.87 -2.65
CA LEU A 253 -11.26 20.88 -2.77
C LEU A 253 -11.76 22.06 -3.59
N TYR A 254 -11.08 23.21 -3.53
CA TYR A 254 -11.44 24.39 -4.31
C TYR A 254 -11.31 24.11 -5.82
N ASN A 255 -10.18 23.50 -6.23
CA ASN A 255 -9.96 23.13 -7.62
C ASN A 255 -10.96 22.07 -8.10
N GLN A 256 -11.29 21.09 -7.25
CA GLN A 256 -12.32 20.08 -7.53
C GLN A 256 -13.71 20.73 -7.71
N ALA A 257 -14.09 21.65 -6.81
CA ALA A 257 -15.34 22.38 -6.90
C ALA A 257 -15.41 23.27 -8.15
N GLN A 258 -14.30 23.91 -8.52
CA GLN A 258 -14.19 24.72 -9.73
C GLN A 258 -14.41 23.87 -11.00
N ALA A 259 -13.73 22.72 -11.10
CA ALA A 259 -13.91 21.77 -12.20
C ALA A 259 -15.36 21.29 -12.28
N MET A 260 -15.95 20.84 -11.17
CA MET A 260 -17.35 20.41 -11.14
C MET A 260 -18.33 21.51 -11.59
N CYS A 261 -18.15 22.74 -11.12
CA CYS A 261 -19.01 23.88 -11.50
C CYS A 261 -18.89 24.31 -12.96
N ARG A 262 -17.77 23.97 -13.62
CA ARG A 262 -17.51 24.30 -15.03
C ARG A 262 -18.30 23.40 -15.98
N TYR A 263 -18.36 22.09 -15.72
CA TYR A 263 -18.99 21.13 -16.63
C TYR A 263 -20.41 20.74 -16.23
N TYR A 264 -20.72 20.71 -14.94
CA TYR A 264 -22.00 20.22 -14.46
C TYR A 264 -22.91 21.32 -13.97
N LYS A 265 -24.21 21.15 -14.22
CA LYS A 265 -25.18 22.19 -13.89
C LYS A 265 -25.44 22.28 -12.39
N ARG A 266 -25.42 21.12 -11.73
CA ARG A 266 -25.74 20.92 -10.31
C ARG A 266 -24.64 20.08 -9.65
N PRO A 267 -23.48 20.70 -9.32
CA PRO A 267 -22.42 20.02 -8.60
C PRO A 267 -22.81 19.82 -7.14
N VAL A 268 -22.59 18.61 -6.62
CA VAL A 268 -22.92 18.22 -5.25
C VAL A 268 -21.64 17.74 -4.56
N LEU A 269 -21.34 18.32 -3.40
CA LEU A 269 -20.34 17.78 -2.48
C LEU A 269 -21.06 16.93 -1.43
N LEU A 270 -20.88 15.63 -1.52
CA LEU A 270 -21.37 14.66 -0.56
C LEU A 270 -20.35 14.51 0.58
N ILE A 271 -20.78 14.86 1.79
CA ILE A 271 -19.99 14.70 3.01
C ILE A 271 -20.55 13.50 3.76
N GLU A 272 -19.77 12.43 3.79
CA GLU A 272 -20.16 11.16 4.39
C GLU A 272 -19.46 10.96 5.74
N PHE A 273 -20.25 10.57 6.74
CA PHE A 273 -19.76 10.20 8.07
C PHE A 273 -19.64 8.68 8.19
N ASN A 274 -18.73 8.24 9.05
CA ASN A 274 -18.65 6.84 9.44
C ASN A 274 -19.74 6.54 10.48
N GLN A 275 -20.37 5.37 10.39
CA GLN A 275 -21.42 4.93 11.33
C GLN A 275 -20.96 4.93 12.80
N ASN A 276 -19.66 4.72 13.02
CA ASN A 276 -19.05 4.65 14.35
C ASN A 276 -18.64 6.03 14.90
N GLN A 277 -18.87 7.11 14.16
CA GLN A 277 -18.54 8.47 14.58
C GLN A 277 -19.82 9.29 14.81
N PRO A 278 -19.85 10.13 15.87
CA PRO A 278 -20.99 11.00 16.09
C PRO A 278 -21.16 11.96 14.90
N PHE A 279 -22.41 12.19 14.51
CA PHE A 279 -22.78 13.17 13.47
C PHE A 279 -22.62 14.59 14.03
N CYS A 280 -21.37 14.99 14.29
CA CYS A 280 -21.05 16.35 14.69
C CYS A 280 -19.78 16.81 13.98
N LEU A 281 -19.88 17.99 13.37
CA LEU A 281 -18.74 18.72 12.83
C LEU A 281 -17.74 19.15 13.93
N GLN A 282 -18.17 19.10 15.19
CA GLN A 282 -17.43 19.56 16.37
C GLN A 282 -17.03 18.40 17.32
N GLY A 283 -16.67 17.23 16.78
CA GLY A 283 -16.24 16.08 17.57
C GLY A 283 -14.72 15.81 17.53
N LYS A 284 -14.10 15.61 18.70
CA LYS A 284 -12.78 15.02 19.10
C LYS A 284 -11.50 15.21 18.25
N HIS A 285 -11.57 15.53 16.97
CA HIS A 285 -10.42 15.90 16.10
C HIS A 285 -9.99 17.35 16.26
N LEU A 286 -10.72 18.08 17.09
CA LEU A 286 -10.45 19.44 17.44
C LEU A 286 -9.90 19.42 18.89
N PRO A 287 -8.59 19.60 19.10
CA PRO A 287 -8.06 19.71 20.44
C PRO A 287 -8.77 20.90 21.10
N SER A 288 -9.52 20.61 22.15
CA SER A 288 -10.31 21.53 22.95
C SER A 288 -9.41 22.47 23.78
N SER A 289 -8.53 23.21 23.10
CA SER A 289 -7.60 24.17 23.69
C SER A 289 -7.44 25.47 22.90
N GLU A 290 -7.94 25.59 21.66
CA GLU A 290 -7.88 26.87 20.94
C GLU A 290 -9.13 27.09 20.07
N SER A 291 -9.96 28.02 20.50
CA SER A 291 -11.20 28.51 19.87
C SER A 291 -11.02 29.07 18.45
N THR A 292 -9.79 29.16 17.94
CA THR A 292 -9.47 29.71 16.61
C THR A 292 -9.53 28.66 15.49
N SER A 293 -9.17 27.40 15.75
CA SER A 293 -9.00 26.38 14.70
C SER A 293 -10.33 25.80 14.18
N SER A 294 -11.33 25.64 15.03
CA SER A 294 -12.69 25.20 14.63
C SER A 294 -13.39 26.23 13.75
N GLN A 295 -13.16 27.50 14.08
CA GLN A 295 -13.64 28.61 13.26
C GLN A 295 -12.96 28.60 11.89
N THR A 296 -11.75 28.04 11.74
CA THR A 296 -11.07 27.99 10.44
C THR A 296 -11.68 26.97 9.47
N PHE A 297 -12.14 25.80 9.93
CA PHE A 297 -12.77 24.82 9.03
C PHE A 297 -14.13 25.32 8.55
N VAL A 298 -15.00 25.73 9.49
CA VAL A 298 -16.34 26.22 9.15
C VAL A 298 -16.25 27.49 8.31
N SER A 299 -15.34 28.42 8.62
CA SER A 299 -15.17 29.63 7.80
C SER A 299 -14.66 29.32 6.39
N LYS A 300 -13.73 28.37 6.23
CA LYS A 300 -13.28 27.93 4.89
C LYS A 300 -14.40 27.24 4.12
N LEU A 301 -15.26 26.44 4.77
CA LEU A 301 -16.41 25.81 4.12
C LEU A 301 -17.44 26.88 3.68
N ILE A 302 -17.72 27.86 4.54
CA ILE A 302 -18.56 29.00 4.20
C ILE A 302 -17.98 29.76 3.01
N LEU A 303 -16.67 30.07 3.04
CA LEU A 303 -15.98 30.74 1.93
C LEU A 303 -16.10 29.96 0.62
N LEU A 304 -15.95 28.63 0.66
CA LEU A 304 -16.15 27.76 -0.51
C LEU A 304 -17.57 27.89 -1.06
N THR A 305 -18.60 27.84 -0.20
CA THR A 305 -20.00 27.98 -0.63
C THR A 305 -20.33 29.37 -1.16
N MET A 306 -19.67 30.41 -0.65
CA MET A 306 -19.81 31.77 -1.15
C MET A 306 -19.19 31.93 -2.54
N HIS A 307 -18.02 31.32 -2.79
CA HIS A 307 -17.38 31.34 -4.09
C HIS A 307 -18.14 30.52 -5.15
N PHE A 308 -18.73 29.39 -4.75
CA PHE A 308 -19.43 28.49 -5.66
C PHE A 308 -20.93 28.39 -5.29
N PRO A 309 -21.76 29.37 -5.67
CA PRO A 309 -23.18 29.41 -5.28
C PRO A 309 -24.02 28.26 -5.87
N ARG A 310 -23.51 27.57 -6.88
CA ARG A 310 -24.15 26.40 -7.50
C ARG A 310 -23.84 25.09 -6.78
N LEU A 311 -22.78 25.05 -5.98
CA LEU A 311 -22.35 23.87 -5.24
C LEU A 311 -23.35 23.57 -4.12
N ARG A 312 -23.89 22.35 -4.11
CA ARG A 312 -24.81 21.88 -3.07
C ARG A 312 -24.08 20.96 -2.11
N LEU A 313 -24.26 21.18 -0.81
CA LEU A 313 -23.73 20.28 0.21
C LEU A 313 -24.79 19.24 0.58
N LEU A 314 -24.42 17.98 0.53
CA LEU A 314 -25.25 16.86 0.98
C LEU A 314 -24.54 16.17 2.15
N TRP A 315 -25.21 16.02 3.28
CA TRP A 315 -24.65 15.40 4.47
C TRP A 315 -25.30 14.04 4.70
N CYS A 316 -24.50 12.98 4.80
CA CYS A 316 -25.01 11.62 4.97
C CYS A 316 -24.33 10.93 6.16
N GLN A 317 -25.13 10.33 7.04
CA GLN A 317 -24.65 9.65 8.25
C GLN A 317 -24.02 8.29 7.97
N SER A 318 -24.39 7.66 6.85
CA SER A 318 -23.89 6.34 6.46
C SER A 318 -23.94 6.16 4.94
N PRO A 319 -23.11 5.25 4.38
CA PRO A 319 -23.17 4.88 2.97
C PRO A 319 -24.55 4.35 2.55
N TYR A 320 -25.25 3.65 3.46
CA TYR A 320 -26.61 3.14 3.22
C TYR A 320 -27.62 4.26 2.96
N ALA A 321 -27.53 5.35 3.74
CA ALA A 321 -28.36 6.54 3.55
C ALA A 321 -27.98 7.29 2.28
N THR A 322 -26.70 7.35 1.94
CA THR A 322 -26.23 7.91 0.66
C THR A 322 -26.87 7.20 -0.53
N ALA A 323 -26.86 5.86 -0.54
CA ALA A 323 -27.46 5.08 -1.62
C ALA A 323 -28.99 5.32 -1.75
N GLU A 324 -29.68 5.59 -0.62
CA GLU A 324 -31.09 6.00 -0.62
C GLU A 324 -31.31 7.34 -1.29
N ILE A 325 -30.49 8.31 -0.89
CA ILE A 325 -30.58 9.66 -1.42
C ILE A 325 -30.27 9.64 -2.91
N PHE A 326 -29.35 8.79 -3.38
CA PHE A 326 -29.07 8.63 -4.80
C PHE A 326 -30.29 8.13 -5.58
N ASP A 327 -31.02 7.15 -5.05
CA ASP A 327 -32.27 6.67 -5.66
C ASP A 327 -33.34 7.78 -5.71
N ILE A 328 -33.52 8.51 -4.60
CA ILE A 328 -34.46 9.65 -4.53
C ILE A 328 -34.06 10.76 -5.51
N LEU A 329 -32.78 11.13 -5.55
CA LEU A 329 -32.27 12.18 -6.43
C LEU A 329 -32.41 11.82 -7.91
N LYS A 330 -32.44 10.54 -8.22
CA LYS A 330 -32.55 10.01 -9.56
C LYS A 330 -33.99 9.82 -10.05
N HIS A 331 -34.93 9.70 -9.12
CA HIS A 331 -36.33 9.50 -9.43
C HIS A 331 -36.87 10.57 -10.40
N GLY A 332 -37.38 10.14 -11.56
CA GLY A 332 -37.99 11.01 -12.57
C GLY A 332 -37.02 11.90 -13.36
N LYS A 333 -35.72 11.60 -13.39
CA LYS A 333 -34.70 12.34 -14.16
C LYS A 333 -34.11 11.51 -15.31
N GLU A 334 -33.45 12.19 -16.23
CA GLU A 334 -32.74 11.56 -17.35
C GLU A 334 -31.50 10.78 -16.89
N GLU A 335 -31.22 9.69 -17.61
CA GLU A 335 -30.11 8.80 -17.34
C GLU A 335 -28.79 9.34 -17.92
N PRO A 336 -27.66 9.20 -17.22
CA PRO A 336 -26.37 9.71 -17.68
C PRO A 336 -25.79 8.83 -18.81
N SER A 337 -25.20 9.48 -19.82
CA SER A 337 -24.50 8.82 -20.93
C SER A 337 -22.99 8.71 -20.65
N VAL A 338 -22.40 7.56 -20.95
CA VAL A 338 -20.93 7.33 -20.81
C VAL A 338 -20.15 8.20 -21.79
N ALA A 339 -20.65 8.36 -23.02
CA ALA A 339 -19.98 9.15 -24.04
C ALA A 339 -19.85 10.63 -23.64
N GLU A 340 -20.87 11.19 -22.99
CA GLU A 340 -20.85 12.58 -22.52
C GLU A 340 -19.86 12.76 -21.35
N ALA A 341 -19.82 11.82 -20.41
CA ALA A 341 -18.88 11.84 -19.30
C ALA A 341 -17.42 11.74 -19.77
N GLN A 342 -17.16 10.91 -20.80
CA GLN A 342 -15.83 10.81 -21.42
C GLN A 342 -15.45 12.09 -22.17
N ALA A 343 -16.37 12.69 -22.91
CA ALA A 343 -16.11 13.96 -23.61
C ALA A 343 -15.80 15.11 -22.63
N VAL A 344 -16.43 15.14 -21.45
CA VAL A 344 -16.08 16.09 -20.37
C VAL A 344 -14.66 15.83 -19.84
N THR A 345 -14.32 14.56 -19.65
CA THR A 345 -12.99 14.15 -19.18
C THR A 345 -11.88 14.57 -20.16
N GLU A 346 -12.08 14.36 -21.46
CA GLU A 346 -11.14 14.79 -22.49
C GLU A 346 -10.93 16.31 -22.51
N LYS A 347 -12.00 17.09 -22.34
CA LYS A 347 -11.92 18.56 -22.29
C LYS A 347 -11.12 19.03 -21.07
N GLU A 348 -11.33 18.42 -19.90
CA GLU A 348 -10.58 18.78 -18.70
C GLU A 348 -9.10 18.41 -18.78
N LEU A 349 -8.77 17.27 -19.39
CA LEU A 349 -7.38 16.89 -19.63
C LEU A 349 -6.67 17.89 -20.56
N GLN A 350 -7.37 18.40 -21.57
CA GLN A 350 -6.86 19.46 -22.45
C GLN A 350 -6.70 20.80 -21.72
N ASP A 351 -7.72 21.22 -20.98
CA ASP A 351 -7.75 22.50 -20.24
C ASP A 351 -6.72 22.54 -19.10
N SER A 352 -6.50 21.42 -18.41
CA SER A 352 -5.53 21.30 -17.32
C SER A 352 -4.08 21.17 -17.80
N GLY A 353 -3.85 21.06 -19.12
CA GLY A 353 -2.51 20.90 -19.70
C GLY A 353 -1.82 19.59 -19.29
N LYS A 354 -2.58 18.63 -18.73
CA LYS A 354 -2.11 17.29 -18.36
C LYS A 354 -1.94 16.36 -19.57
N SER A 355 -1.73 16.92 -20.75
CA SER A 355 -1.36 16.17 -21.96
C SER A 355 0.11 15.69 -21.91
N SER A 356 0.55 15.13 -20.78
CA SER A 356 1.94 14.73 -20.56
C SER A 356 2.18 13.21 -20.52
N ASP A 357 1.30 12.42 -21.15
CA ASP A 357 1.55 10.98 -21.38
C ASP A 357 2.79 10.69 -22.25
N LYS A 358 3.47 11.72 -22.77
CA LYS A 358 4.73 11.56 -23.52
C LYS A 358 5.93 11.23 -22.63
N TYR A 359 5.89 11.55 -21.35
CA TYR A 359 7.04 11.38 -20.44
C TYR A 359 6.65 10.58 -19.20
N ASN A 360 7.64 9.91 -18.60
CA ASN A 360 7.44 9.19 -17.35
C ASN A 360 7.04 10.18 -16.23
N PRO A 361 5.95 9.93 -15.49
CA PRO A 361 5.48 10.84 -14.43
C PRO A 361 6.49 10.99 -13.29
N ALA A 362 7.29 9.97 -12.97
CA ALA A 362 8.20 10.03 -11.83
C ALA A 362 9.32 11.09 -12.00
N PRO A 363 10.05 11.13 -13.14
CA PRO A 363 10.97 12.23 -13.43
C PRO A 363 10.29 13.59 -13.57
N GLN A 364 9.08 13.65 -14.14
CA GLN A 364 8.34 14.90 -14.32
C GLN A 364 7.99 15.54 -12.97
N ASP A 365 7.42 14.73 -12.07
CA ASP A 365 7.08 15.18 -10.73
C ASP A 365 8.34 15.60 -9.98
N PHE A 366 9.41 14.81 -10.04
CA PHE A 366 10.68 15.18 -9.42
C PHE A 366 11.21 16.53 -9.92
N LEU A 367 11.18 16.79 -11.24
CA LEU A 367 11.60 18.06 -11.82
C LEU A 367 10.74 19.24 -11.36
N LEU A 368 9.41 19.07 -11.26
CA LEU A 368 8.51 20.15 -10.83
C LEU A 368 8.72 20.59 -9.37
N HIS A 369 9.33 19.73 -8.55
CA HIS A 369 9.69 20.08 -7.17
C HIS A 369 11.04 20.77 -7.06
N LEU A 370 11.84 20.83 -8.14
CA LEU A 370 13.13 21.50 -8.12
C LEU A 370 12.96 23.02 -8.20
N PRO A 371 13.73 23.79 -7.41
CA PRO A 371 13.65 25.24 -7.43
C PRO A 371 14.04 25.79 -8.80
N GLY A 372 13.23 26.71 -9.32
CA GLY A 372 13.43 27.30 -10.64
C GLY A 372 12.79 26.52 -11.80
N VAL A 373 12.37 25.28 -11.59
CA VAL A 373 11.64 24.50 -12.59
C VAL A 373 10.14 24.69 -12.38
N GLY A 374 9.42 24.98 -13.47
CA GLY A 374 7.98 25.15 -13.46
C GLY A 374 7.35 24.61 -14.73
N LEU A 375 6.01 24.70 -14.80
CA LEU A 375 5.18 24.14 -15.89
C LEU A 375 5.57 24.63 -17.30
N LYS A 376 6.22 25.80 -17.41
CA LYS A 376 6.66 26.33 -18.71
C LYS A 376 8.01 25.79 -19.16
N ASN A 377 8.90 25.47 -18.22
CA ASN A 377 10.31 25.18 -18.53
C ASN A 377 10.63 23.68 -18.50
N TYR A 378 9.88 22.88 -17.73
CA TYR A 378 10.19 21.45 -17.56
C TYR A 378 10.14 20.69 -18.90
N THR A 379 9.26 21.09 -19.81
CA THR A 379 9.14 20.46 -21.14
C THR A 379 10.40 20.66 -21.98
N SER A 380 11.04 21.83 -21.89
CA SER A 380 12.30 22.10 -22.57
C SER A 380 13.47 21.32 -21.97
N LEU A 381 13.49 21.16 -20.64
CA LEU A 381 14.48 20.34 -19.94
C LEU A 381 14.36 18.86 -20.32
N MET A 382 13.15 18.30 -20.30
CA MET A 382 12.90 16.89 -20.67
C MET A 382 13.14 16.61 -22.15
N ARG A 383 13.04 17.62 -23.03
CA ARG A 383 13.41 17.48 -24.45
C ARG A 383 14.92 17.47 -24.67
N LYS A 384 15.68 18.21 -23.86
CA LYS A 384 17.13 18.37 -24.02
C LYS A 384 17.92 17.25 -23.37
N PHE A 385 17.50 16.78 -22.19
CA PHE A 385 18.21 15.74 -21.44
C PHE A 385 17.48 14.41 -21.51
N THR A 386 18.19 13.35 -21.89
CA THR A 386 17.67 11.97 -21.94
C THR A 386 17.55 11.35 -20.55
N CYS A 387 18.45 11.72 -19.62
CA CYS A 387 18.49 11.22 -18.24
C CYS A 387 18.65 12.37 -17.24
N LEU A 388 18.03 12.23 -16.05
CA LEU A 388 18.21 13.18 -14.94
C LEU A 388 19.67 13.26 -14.46
N ALA A 389 20.40 12.15 -14.51
CA ALA A 389 21.80 12.12 -14.13
C ALA A 389 22.68 13.00 -15.04
N ASP A 390 22.34 13.08 -16.32
CA ASP A 390 23.05 13.93 -17.29
C ASP A 390 22.72 15.40 -17.05
N MET A 391 21.45 15.69 -16.71
CA MET A 391 21.04 17.04 -16.31
C MET A 391 21.79 17.53 -15.06
N PHE A 392 22.02 16.67 -14.07
CA PHE A 392 22.76 17.06 -12.86
C PHE A 392 24.26 17.29 -13.09
N LYS A 393 24.82 16.75 -14.17
CA LYS A 393 26.22 16.98 -14.56
C LYS A 393 26.40 18.21 -15.47
N ALA A 394 25.31 18.78 -15.95
CA ALA A 394 25.33 19.89 -16.90
C ALA A 394 25.84 21.20 -16.25
N SER A 395 26.46 22.05 -17.06
CA SER A 395 26.93 23.38 -16.63
C SER A 395 25.78 24.38 -16.49
N GLU A 396 26.01 25.50 -15.78
CA GLU A 396 25.00 26.57 -15.61
C GLU A 396 24.54 27.13 -16.97
N GLU A 397 25.45 27.24 -17.94
CA GLU A 397 25.17 27.74 -19.29
C GLU A 397 24.29 26.77 -20.10
N GLU A 398 24.52 25.46 -19.95
CA GLU A 398 23.69 24.43 -20.58
C GLU A 398 22.28 24.37 -19.99
N LEU A 399 22.13 24.60 -18.69
CA LEU A 399 20.82 24.72 -18.04
C LEU A 399 20.11 26.02 -18.44
N SER A 400 20.84 27.14 -18.55
CA SER A 400 20.30 28.44 -18.97
C SER A 400 19.77 28.38 -20.41
N SER A 401 20.51 27.76 -21.33
CA SER A 401 20.05 27.55 -22.70
C SER A 401 18.86 26.59 -22.81
N ALA A 402 18.75 25.62 -21.89
CA ALA A 402 17.61 24.69 -21.86
C ALA A 402 16.32 25.34 -21.32
N MET A 403 16.45 26.18 -20.28
CA MET A 403 15.29 26.78 -19.59
C MET A 403 14.88 28.14 -20.18
N GLY A 404 15.76 28.81 -20.92
CA GLY A 404 15.52 30.14 -21.48
C GLY A 404 15.53 31.28 -20.45
N ASN A 405 15.92 31.00 -19.20
CA ASN A 405 15.98 31.99 -18.12
C ASN A 405 17.19 31.73 -17.20
N ALA A 406 18.14 32.66 -17.22
CA ALA A 406 19.37 32.57 -16.44
C ALA A 406 19.13 32.56 -14.92
N ALA A 407 18.14 33.30 -14.42
CA ALA A 407 17.87 33.36 -12.98
C ALA A 407 17.34 32.02 -12.42
N GLN A 408 16.49 31.34 -13.20
CA GLN A 408 15.92 30.05 -12.83
C GLN A 408 16.96 28.93 -12.97
N ALA A 409 17.79 28.97 -14.02
CA ALA A 409 18.89 28.03 -14.19
C ALA A 409 19.92 28.15 -13.07
N LYS A 410 20.24 29.37 -12.62
CA LYS A 410 21.14 29.59 -11.49
C LYS A 410 20.57 29.03 -10.18
N ALA A 411 19.29 29.25 -9.91
CA ALA A 411 18.62 28.69 -8.73
C ALA A 411 18.63 27.16 -8.72
N LEU A 412 18.37 26.54 -9.89
CA LEU A 412 18.44 25.10 -10.07
C LEU A 412 19.87 24.56 -9.87
N TRP A 413 20.85 25.19 -10.52
CA TRP A 413 22.25 24.77 -10.46
C TRP A 413 22.80 24.86 -9.03
N GLN A 414 22.50 25.96 -8.33
CA GLN A 414 22.84 26.15 -6.92
C GLN A 414 22.19 25.08 -6.03
N ALA A 415 20.92 24.73 -6.27
CA ALA A 415 20.25 23.71 -5.47
C ALA A 415 20.84 22.30 -5.66
N ILE A 416 21.40 22.00 -6.84
CA ILE A 416 22.02 20.70 -7.14
C ILE A 416 23.45 20.62 -6.57
N HIS A 417 24.23 21.70 -6.72
CA HIS A 417 25.68 21.68 -6.45
C HIS A 417 26.08 22.24 -5.09
N ASN A 418 25.19 22.95 -4.39
CA ASN A 418 25.51 23.43 -3.05
C ASN A 418 25.57 22.25 -2.08
N PRO A 419 26.68 22.10 -1.32
CA PRO A 419 26.76 21.07 -0.29
C PRO A 419 25.72 21.36 0.79
N ILE A 420 24.92 20.36 1.13
CA ILE A 420 23.97 20.46 2.25
C ILE A 420 24.80 20.43 3.54
N GLU A 421 25.00 21.58 4.16
CA GLU A 421 25.53 21.63 5.52
C GLU A 421 24.51 20.98 6.47
N HIS A 422 24.75 19.72 6.83
CA HIS A 422 23.93 19.01 7.80
C HIS A 422 24.16 19.64 9.18
N ASN A 423 23.38 20.66 9.54
CA ASN A 423 23.45 21.25 10.88
C ASN A 423 22.73 20.33 11.89
N PRO A 424 23.45 19.55 12.71
CA PRO A 424 22.85 18.51 13.54
C PRO A 424 22.00 19.07 14.70
N GLN A 425 22.03 20.39 14.95
CA GLN A 425 21.36 21.00 16.10
C GLN A 425 19.86 21.24 15.92
N LYS A 426 19.32 21.20 14.69
CA LYS A 426 17.87 21.40 14.44
C LYS A 426 17.05 20.10 14.45
N ALA A 427 17.68 18.92 14.46
CA ALA A 427 16.98 17.64 14.33
C ALA A 427 16.49 17.03 15.66
N VAL A 428 16.88 17.57 16.82
CA VAL A 428 16.49 16.99 18.12
C VAL A 428 15.81 18.03 19.02
N ALA A 429 14.62 18.48 18.63
CA ALA A 429 13.65 18.88 19.63
C ALA A 429 13.21 17.61 20.38
N GLN A 430 13.96 17.22 21.41
CA GLN A 430 13.57 16.14 22.33
C GLN A 430 12.17 16.49 22.86
N ARG A 431 11.14 15.77 22.39
CA ARG A 431 9.85 15.73 23.07
C ARG A 431 10.10 15.19 24.47
N LYS A 432 10.29 16.08 25.44
CA LYS A 432 10.29 15.74 26.86
C LYS A 432 8.91 15.18 27.18
N PHE A 433 8.79 13.86 27.22
CA PHE A 433 7.63 13.20 27.82
C PHE A 433 7.57 13.61 29.29
N ARG A 434 6.68 14.53 29.65
CA ARG A 434 6.24 14.68 31.04
C ARG A 434 5.55 13.38 31.42
N LYS A 435 6.18 12.58 32.29
CA LYS A 435 5.47 11.52 33.01
C LYS A 435 4.29 12.19 33.73
N LYS A 436 3.08 11.69 33.47
CA LYS A 436 1.93 11.93 34.33
C LYS A 436 2.10 11.17 35.63
#